data_AF-A0A922EQS6-F1
#
_entry.id   AF-A0A922EQS6-F1
#
_cell.length_a   1.000
_cell.length_b   1.000
_cell.length_c   1.000
_cell.angle_alpha   90.00
_cell.angle_beta   90.00
_cell.angle_gamma   90.00
#
_symmetry.space_group_name_H-M   'P 1'
#
loop_
_entity.id
_entity.type
_entity.pdbx_description
1 polymer ?
#
loop_
_entity_poly.entity_id
_entity_poly.type
_entity_poly.pdbx_seq_one_letter_code
_entity_poly.pdbx_strand_id
1 'polypeptide(L)'
;MVDIDVAFCVMGCSEIENRIEEALRLIGCPHHLKASQIEVLDFKAIFPVVQWLVNRVRTLQDDDRDHENQQELGLDVMNKIKLLRERIDKEGANIVVQKLIPLLGSLKNLEMQESEFQSNCNVKRSELQADVIELEGRIASDWDGKIPSDSLNHSLVEYLEELHAAKKELAARCRAIIAVKRQLDDVPSQSELIQYERRFSELYVHIQKKHRQTRKNYGTYNALLEIKELMLKETSLLNSISSQFQEAITNADGRKKLIDSMEGIVKTIQQKQEKVQLGFQEEQKVCDALKQRNAAASAEQRRCYTLLKAFQEECAKNEKLRCQSST
;
A
#
# COMPACT_ATOMS: atom_id res chain seq x y z
N MET A 1 42.12 -6.28 -27.38
CA MET A 1 41.48 -7.58 -27.03
C MET A 1 40.08 -7.30 -26.51
N VAL A 2 39.22 -6.76 -27.38
CA VAL A 2 37.77 -6.62 -27.24
C VAL A 2 37.28 -6.57 -28.68
N ASP A 3 37.16 -7.73 -29.34
CA ASP A 3 36.56 -7.87 -30.69
C ASP A 3 36.43 -9.35 -31.07
N ILE A 4 35.89 -10.17 -30.15
CA ILE A 4 35.55 -11.58 -30.44
C ILE A 4 34.09 -11.86 -30.04
N ASP A 5 33.55 -11.20 -29.01
CA ASP A 5 32.16 -11.44 -28.57
C ASP A 5 31.07 -10.77 -29.42
N VAL A 6 31.37 -9.69 -30.17
CA VAL A 6 30.39 -9.08 -31.08
C VAL A 6 30.26 -9.89 -32.38
N ALA A 7 31.35 -10.51 -32.84
CA ALA A 7 31.33 -11.37 -34.03
C ALA A 7 30.62 -12.72 -33.79
N PHE A 8 30.70 -13.28 -32.58
CA PHE A 8 30.02 -14.53 -32.23
C PHE A 8 28.49 -14.37 -32.16
N CYS A 9 28.00 -13.19 -31.77
CA CYS A 9 26.57 -12.92 -31.67
C CYS A 9 25.91 -12.66 -33.04
N VAL A 10 26.62 -12.01 -33.98
CA VAL A 10 26.09 -11.75 -35.34
C VAL A 10 26.11 -13.01 -36.21
N MET A 11 27.10 -13.90 -36.05
CA MET A 11 27.19 -15.13 -36.83
C MET A 11 26.18 -16.20 -36.40
N GLY A 12 25.80 -16.24 -35.11
CA GLY A 12 24.92 -17.27 -34.55
C GLY A 12 23.42 -17.13 -34.84
N CYS A 13 22.91 -15.90 -35.04
CA CYS A 13 21.50 -15.71 -35.44
C CYS A 13 21.26 -16.28 -36.84
N SER A 14 22.06 -15.86 -37.84
CA SER A 14 21.80 -16.12 -39.26
C SER A 14 21.57 -17.59 -39.65
N GLU A 15 22.11 -18.54 -38.88
CA GLU A 15 21.97 -19.97 -39.17
C GLU A 15 20.58 -20.52 -38.83
N ILE A 16 19.89 -19.96 -37.82
CA ILE A 16 18.53 -20.37 -37.46
C ILE A 16 17.51 -19.82 -38.45
N GLU A 17 17.62 -18.54 -38.83
CA GLU A 17 16.68 -17.95 -39.79
C GLU A 17 16.81 -18.59 -41.18
N ASN A 18 18.03 -18.93 -41.62
CA ASN A 18 18.26 -19.66 -42.87
C ASN A 18 17.67 -21.08 -42.82
N ARG A 19 17.77 -21.78 -41.70
CA ARG A 19 17.15 -23.11 -41.52
C ARG A 19 15.63 -23.06 -41.55
N ILE A 20 15.02 -22.00 -41.03
CA ILE A 20 13.57 -21.80 -41.08
C ILE A 20 13.13 -21.55 -42.53
N GLU A 21 13.86 -20.71 -43.26
CA GLU A 21 13.61 -20.47 -44.70
C GLU A 21 13.69 -21.78 -45.51
N GLU A 22 14.73 -22.60 -45.28
CA GLU A 22 14.92 -23.90 -45.95
C GLU A 22 13.80 -24.91 -45.60
N ALA A 23 13.41 -24.98 -44.32
CA ALA A 23 12.36 -25.89 -43.84
C ALA A 23 10.98 -25.52 -44.42
N LEU A 24 10.67 -24.23 -44.52
CA LEU A 24 9.42 -23.77 -45.15
C LEU A 24 9.37 -24.11 -46.64
N ARG A 25 10.51 -24.06 -47.32
CA ARG A 25 10.63 -24.50 -48.72
C ARG A 25 10.43 -26.01 -48.85
N LEU A 26 11.00 -26.82 -47.95
CA LEU A 26 10.84 -28.28 -47.93
C LEU A 26 9.39 -28.73 -47.66
N ILE A 27 8.66 -28.00 -46.82
CA ILE A 27 7.26 -28.30 -46.48
C ILE A 27 6.29 -27.76 -47.56
N GLY A 28 6.81 -27.08 -48.60
CA GLY A 28 6.04 -26.60 -49.75
C GLY A 28 5.18 -25.37 -49.46
N CYS A 29 5.62 -24.50 -48.56
CA CYS A 29 4.90 -23.27 -48.23
C CYS A 29 4.74 -22.37 -49.47
N PRO A 30 3.52 -21.88 -49.81
CA PRO A 30 3.28 -21.02 -50.97
C PRO A 30 3.73 -19.56 -50.74
N HIS A 31 4.11 -19.19 -49.52
CA HIS A 31 4.50 -17.84 -49.14
C HIS A 31 6.02 -17.73 -49.02
N HIS A 32 6.63 -16.80 -49.78
CA HIS A 32 8.07 -16.58 -49.80
C HIS A 32 8.51 -15.77 -48.57
N LEU A 33 9.34 -16.35 -47.71
CA LEU A 33 9.89 -15.70 -46.51
C LEU A 33 11.41 -15.84 -46.51
N LYS A 34 12.14 -14.71 -46.48
CA LYS A 34 13.62 -14.69 -46.44
C LYS A 34 14.13 -14.57 -45.02
N ALA A 35 15.31 -15.13 -44.74
CA ALA A 35 15.98 -15.05 -43.44
C ALA A 35 16.15 -13.61 -42.94
N SER A 36 16.52 -12.67 -43.83
CA SER A 36 16.64 -11.25 -43.47
C SER A 36 15.33 -10.58 -43.07
N GLN A 37 14.18 -11.11 -43.51
CA GLN A 37 12.85 -10.62 -43.10
C GLN A 37 12.43 -11.18 -41.74
N ILE A 38 12.97 -12.34 -41.36
CA ILE A 38 12.78 -12.93 -40.02
C ILE A 38 13.62 -12.17 -39.00
N GLU A 39 14.87 -11.84 -39.35
CA GLU A 39 15.79 -11.07 -38.50
C GLU A 39 15.23 -9.69 -38.14
N VAL A 40 14.61 -9.00 -39.09
CA VAL A 40 14.00 -7.67 -38.88
C VAL A 40 12.55 -7.76 -38.35
N LEU A 41 12.06 -8.98 -38.06
CA LEU A 41 10.70 -9.24 -37.58
C LEU A 41 9.61 -8.58 -38.46
N ASP A 42 9.71 -8.73 -39.78
CA ASP A 42 8.74 -8.18 -40.72
C ASP A 42 7.40 -8.92 -40.65
N PHE A 43 6.52 -8.44 -39.77
CA PHE A 43 5.20 -9.01 -39.52
C PHE A 43 4.33 -9.13 -40.78
N LYS A 44 4.52 -8.29 -41.81
CA LYS A 44 3.75 -8.39 -43.06
C LYS A 44 4.13 -9.64 -43.87
N ALA A 45 5.40 -10.03 -43.83
CA ALA A 45 5.88 -11.24 -44.49
C ALA A 45 5.68 -12.49 -43.63
N ILE A 46 5.83 -12.38 -42.31
CA ILE A 46 5.74 -13.51 -41.37
C ILE A 46 4.29 -13.97 -41.15
N PHE A 47 3.34 -13.03 -41.07
CA PHE A 47 1.95 -13.35 -40.70
C PHE A 47 1.26 -14.36 -41.64
N PRO A 48 1.34 -14.24 -42.99
CA PRO A 48 0.74 -15.22 -43.91
C PRO A 48 1.33 -16.63 -43.74
N VAL A 49 2.63 -16.74 -43.45
CA VAL A 49 3.33 -18.02 -43.24
C VAL A 49 2.85 -18.71 -41.97
N VAL A 50 2.74 -17.96 -40.87
CA VAL A 50 2.23 -18.48 -39.60
C VAL A 50 0.76 -18.90 -39.74
N GLN A 51 -0.06 -18.09 -40.41
CA GLN A 51 -1.46 -18.40 -40.65
C GLN A 51 -1.63 -19.65 -41.54
N TRP A 52 -0.74 -19.85 -42.52
CA TRP A 52 -0.70 -21.06 -43.33
C TRP A 52 -0.27 -22.28 -42.53
N LEU A 53 0.78 -22.20 -41.71
CA LEU A 53 1.24 -23.30 -40.85
C LEU A 53 0.16 -23.74 -39.85
N VAL A 54 -0.54 -22.78 -39.23
CA VAL A 54 -1.65 -23.07 -38.30
C VAL A 54 -2.79 -23.77 -39.02
N ASN A 55 -3.14 -23.35 -40.24
CA ASN A 55 -4.15 -24.02 -41.04
C ASN A 55 -3.71 -25.40 -41.53
N ARG A 56 -2.42 -25.59 -41.85
CA ARG A 56 -1.85 -26.88 -42.26
C ARG A 56 -1.84 -27.88 -41.12
N VAL A 57 -1.53 -27.46 -39.90
CA VAL A 57 -1.61 -28.30 -38.70
C VAL A 57 -3.07 -28.65 -38.38
N ARG A 58 -3.99 -27.70 -38.56
CA ARG A 58 -5.43 -27.94 -38.38
C ARG A 58 -5.99 -28.96 -39.38
N THR A 59 -5.58 -28.92 -40.65
CA THR A 59 -6.04 -29.89 -41.65
C THR A 59 -5.37 -31.26 -41.55
N LEU A 60 -4.16 -31.35 -40.98
CA LEU A 60 -3.52 -32.62 -40.63
C LEU A 60 -4.14 -33.28 -39.38
N GLN A 61 -4.98 -32.56 -38.63
CA GLN A 61 -5.71 -33.07 -37.47
C GLN A 61 -7.14 -33.56 -37.79
N ASP A 62 -7.61 -33.42 -39.04
CA ASP A 62 -8.95 -33.87 -39.47
C ASP A 62 -8.97 -35.31 -40.02
N ASP A 63 -7.81 -35.99 -40.13
CA ASP A 63 -7.70 -37.33 -40.74
C ASP A 63 -7.56 -38.50 -39.74
N ASP A 64 -7.64 -38.27 -38.43
CA ASP A 64 -7.71 -39.37 -37.46
C ASP A 64 -8.87 -39.18 -36.47
N ARG A 65 -9.68 -40.24 -36.39
CA ARG A 65 -11.03 -40.30 -35.82
C ARG A 65 -11.00 -40.25 -34.29
N ASP A 66 -11.88 -39.44 -33.69
CA ASP A 66 -12.77 -39.80 -32.55
C ASP A 66 -13.48 -38.54 -31.98
N HIS A 67 -14.63 -38.21 -32.55
CA HIS A 67 -15.51 -37.14 -32.11
C HIS A 67 -16.31 -37.56 -30.87
N GLU A 68 -15.85 -37.20 -29.67
CA GLU A 68 -16.72 -36.91 -28.49
C GLU A 68 -15.90 -36.36 -27.31
N ASN A 69 -14.66 -36.82 -27.10
CA ASN A 69 -13.79 -36.32 -26.01
C ASN A 69 -13.12 -34.96 -26.27
N GLN A 70 -13.02 -34.50 -27.51
CA GLN A 70 -12.38 -33.22 -27.85
C GLN A 70 -13.27 -32.00 -27.65
N GLN A 71 -14.60 -32.17 -27.61
CA GLN A 71 -15.50 -31.04 -27.36
C GLN A 71 -15.46 -30.63 -25.87
N GLU A 72 -15.35 -31.59 -24.95
CA GLU A 72 -15.16 -31.34 -23.52
C GLU A 72 -13.78 -30.75 -23.22
N LEU A 73 -12.72 -31.28 -23.83
CA LEU A 73 -11.37 -30.74 -23.68
C LEU A 73 -11.25 -29.33 -24.30
N GLY A 74 -11.91 -29.09 -25.43
CA GLY A 74 -12.01 -27.77 -26.05
C GLY A 74 -12.76 -26.77 -25.17
N LEU A 75 -13.83 -27.21 -24.50
CA LEU A 75 -14.59 -26.38 -23.55
C LEU A 75 -13.78 -26.07 -22.28
N ASP A 76 -13.05 -27.06 -21.74
CA ASP A 76 -12.15 -26.90 -20.59
C ASP A 76 -10.97 -25.97 -20.91
N VAL A 77 -10.33 -26.14 -22.07
CA VAL A 77 -9.25 -25.27 -22.54
C VAL A 77 -9.78 -23.85 -22.79
N MET A 78 -10.97 -23.70 -23.38
CA MET A 78 -11.58 -22.40 -23.60
C MET A 78 -11.95 -21.71 -22.28
N ASN A 79 -12.45 -22.45 -21.30
CA ASN A 79 -12.74 -21.92 -19.96
C ASN A 79 -11.45 -21.53 -19.21
N LYS A 80 -10.38 -22.33 -19.30
CA LYS A 80 -9.06 -21.99 -18.75
C LYS A 80 -8.46 -20.76 -19.42
N ILE A 81 -8.59 -20.61 -20.73
CA ILE A 81 -8.15 -19.41 -21.46
C ILE A 81 -8.95 -18.18 -21.02
N LYS A 82 -10.26 -18.33 -20.78
CA LYS A 82 -11.11 -17.25 -20.26
C LYS A 82 -10.71 -16.84 -18.84
N LEU A 83 -10.48 -17.82 -17.96
CA LEU A 83 -9.97 -17.60 -16.60
C LEU A 83 -8.60 -16.94 -16.58
N LEU A 84 -7.68 -17.35 -17.46
CA LEU A 84 -6.36 -16.73 -17.58
C LEU A 84 -6.45 -15.29 -18.07
N ARG A 85 -7.35 -15.00 -19.02
CA ARG A 85 -7.60 -13.63 -19.50
C ARG A 85 -8.17 -12.74 -18.39
N GLU A 86 -9.16 -13.24 -17.66
CA GLU A 86 -9.71 -12.53 -16.49
C GLU A 86 -8.65 -12.30 -15.42
N ARG A 87 -7.75 -13.27 -15.18
CA ARG A 87 -6.62 -13.10 -14.24
C ARG A 87 -5.63 -12.05 -14.72
N ILE A 88 -5.27 -12.04 -16.01
CA ILE A 88 -4.37 -11.04 -16.61
C ILE A 88 -4.99 -9.63 -16.53
N ASP A 89 -6.31 -9.51 -16.71
CA ASP A 89 -7.04 -8.25 -16.57
C ASP A 89 -7.16 -7.83 -15.09
N LYS A 90 -7.33 -8.78 -14.14
CA LYS A 90 -7.44 -8.53 -12.69
C LYS A 90 -6.10 -8.17 -12.03
N GLU A 91 -5.00 -8.77 -12.48
CA GLU A 91 -3.62 -8.43 -12.07
C GLU A 91 -3.11 -7.13 -12.72
N GLY A 92 -3.90 -6.49 -13.59
CA GLY A 92 -3.57 -5.19 -14.19
C GLY A 92 -2.45 -5.22 -15.23
N ALA A 93 -2.01 -6.40 -15.67
CA ALA A 93 -0.91 -6.56 -16.63
C ALA A 93 -1.21 -5.91 -17.99
N ASN A 94 -2.49 -5.88 -18.39
CA ASN A 94 -2.93 -5.22 -19.63
C ASN A 94 -2.73 -3.70 -19.56
N ILE A 95 -2.95 -3.08 -18.38
CA ILE A 95 -2.69 -1.66 -18.14
C ILE A 95 -1.19 -1.37 -18.18
N VAL A 96 -0.36 -2.27 -17.66
CA VAL A 96 1.11 -2.15 -17.70
C VAL A 96 1.63 -2.27 -19.14
N VAL A 97 1.12 -3.21 -19.92
CA VAL A 97 1.47 -3.37 -21.35
C VAL A 97 1.00 -2.16 -22.17
N GLN A 98 -0.21 -1.64 -21.93
CA GLN A 98 -0.68 -0.42 -22.58
C GLN A 98 0.16 0.83 -22.24
N LYS A 99 0.77 0.88 -21.04
CA LYS A 99 1.72 1.94 -20.67
C LYS A 99 3.12 1.72 -21.26
N LEU A 100 3.54 0.47 -21.45
CA LEU A 100 4.85 0.14 -22.04
C LEU A 100 4.93 0.46 -23.53
N ILE A 101 3.85 0.31 -24.29
CA ILE A 101 3.82 0.59 -25.74
C ILE A 101 4.23 2.04 -26.07
N PRO A 102 3.63 3.10 -25.47
CA PRO A 102 4.06 4.47 -25.74
C PRO A 102 5.45 4.77 -25.18
N LEU A 103 5.86 4.11 -24.08
CA LEU A 103 7.22 4.27 -23.52
C LEU A 103 8.29 3.69 -24.46
N LEU A 104 8.04 2.52 -25.06
CA LEU A 104 8.91 1.94 -26.09
C LEU A 104 8.98 2.81 -27.35
N GLY A 105 7.85 3.39 -27.77
CA GLY A 105 7.82 4.37 -28.86
C GLY A 105 8.64 5.62 -28.54
N SER A 106 8.53 6.13 -27.31
CA SER A 106 9.33 7.26 -26.84
C SER A 106 10.82 6.92 -26.77
N LEU A 107 11.18 5.71 -26.30
CA LEU A 107 12.58 5.27 -26.19
C LEU A 107 13.25 5.17 -27.56
N LYS A 108 12.54 4.61 -28.56
CA LYS A 108 13.03 4.54 -29.93
C LYS A 108 13.19 5.92 -30.58
N ASN A 109 12.33 6.88 -30.24
CA ASN A 109 12.46 8.26 -30.70
C ASN A 109 13.67 8.96 -30.05
N LEU A 110 13.91 8.74 -28.76
CA LEU A 110 15.09 9.27 -28.06
C LEU A 110 16.39 8.70 -28.62
N GLU A 111 16.44 7.41 -28.93
CA GLU A 111 17.62 6.77 -29.55
C GLU A 111 17.94 7.35 -30.94
N MET A 112 16.90 7.68 -31.72
CA MET A 112 17.06 8.38 -33.01
C MET A 112 17.58 9.80 -32.81
N GLN A 113 17.06 10.55 -31.83
CA GLN A 113 17.52 11.90 -31.52
C GLN A 113 18.97 11.94 -31.00
N GLU A 114 19.36 10.95 -30.17
CA GLU A 114 20.73 10.82 -29.69
C GLU A 114 21.71 10.58 -30.85
N SER A 115 21.36 9.67 -31.76
CA SER A 115 22.16 9.39 -32.96
C SER A 115 22.33 10.62 -33.85
N GLU A 116 21.25 11.38 -34.07
CA GLU A 116 21.27 12.62 -34.85
C GLU A 116 22.11 13.71 -34.16
N PHE A 117 21.96 13.86 -32.84
CA PHE A 117 22.73 14.80 -32.04
C PHE A 117 24.22 14.47 -32.05
N GLN A 118 24.58 13.19 -31.89
CA GLN A 118 25.97 12.74 -31.91
C GLN A 118 26.62 12.98 -33.27
N SER A 119 25.88 12.76 -34.37
CA SER A 119 26.34 13.12 -35.72
C SER A 119 26.61 14.61 -35.85
N ASN A 120 25.67 15.46 -35.39
CA ASN A 120 25.82 16.91 -35.43
C ASN A 120 27.01 17.42 -34.60
N CYS A 121 27.19 16.86 -33.38
CA CYS A 121 28.35 17.16 -32.54
C CYS A 121 29.67 16.77 -33.21
N ASN A 122 29.72 15.63 -33.91
CA ASN A 122 30.92 15.22 -34.64
C ASN A 122 31.25 16.17 -35.80
N VAL A 123 30.24 16.59 -36.57
CA VAL A 123 30.43 17.60 -37.64
C VAL A 123 30.96 18.91 -37.05
N LYS A 124 30.32 19.43 -35.99
CA LYS A 124 30.74 20.68 -35.35
C LYS A 124 32.14 20.59 -34.76
N ARG A 125 32.50 19.43 -34.19
CA ARG A 125 33.85 19.18 -33.68
C ARG A 125 34.89 19.22 -34.81
N SER A 126 34.59 18.62 -35.97
CA SER A 126 35.47 18.67 -37.13
C SER A 126 35.64 20.08 -37.68
N GLU A 127 34.57 20.88 -37.73
CA GLU A 127 34.64 22.30 -38.11
C GLU A 127 35.54 23.10 -37.16
N LEU A 128 35.29 23.03 -35.85
CA LEU A 128 36.10 23.73 -34.86
C LEU A 128 37.56 23.28 -34.87
N GLN A 129 37.80 22.00 -35.14
CA GLN A 129 39.16 21.48 -35.26
C GLN A 129 39.88 22.02 -36.51
N ALA A 130 39.15 22.27 -37.61
CA ALA A 130 39.70 22.95 -38.77
C ALA A 130 40.01 24.43 -38.46
N ASP A 131 39.12 25.13 -37.76
CA ASP A 131 39.34 26.52 -37.33
C ASP A 131 40.56 26.65 -36.39
N VAL A 132 40.74 25.70 -35.47
CA VAL A 132 41.91 25.66 -34.58
C VAL A 132 43.20 25.50 -35.39
N ILE A 133 43.22 24.61 -36.38
CA ILE A 133 44.39 24.42 -37.25
C ILE A 133 44.69 25.70 -38.04
N GLU A 134 43.67 26.40 -38.54
CA GLU A 134 43.83 27.70 -39.22
C GLU A 134 44.42 28.75 -38.26
N LEU A 135 43.86 28.86 -37.05
CA LEU A 135 44.31 29.82 -36.04
C LEU A 135 45.74 29.51 -35.55
N GLU A 136 46.08 28.25 -35.35
CA GLU A 136 47.44 27.81 -35.02
C GLU A 136 48.43 28.17 -36.14
N GLY A 137 48.02 28.01 -37.41
CA GLY A 137 48.80 28.46 -38.56
C GLY A 137 49.01 29.99 -38.58
N ARG A 138 47.99 30.76 -38.22
CA ARG A 138 48.07 32.23 -38.10
C ARG A 138 48.98 32.66 -36.94
N ILE A 139 48.88 32.00 -35.79
CA ILE A 139 49.75 32.24 -34.63
C ILE A 139 51.21 31.92 -34.96
N ALA A 140 51.47 30.85 -35.72
CA ALA A 140 52.82 30.51 -36.16
C ALA A 140 53.41 31.55 -37.15
N SER A 141 52.55 32.26 -37.89
CA SER A 141 52.98 33.27 -38.86
C SER A 141 53.19 34.68 -38.28
N ASP A 142 52.66 34.96 -37.09
CA ASP A 142 52.57 36.33 -36.54
C ASP A 142 53.07 36.36 -35.09
N TRP A 143 54.39 36.14 -34.91
CA TRP A 143 55.05 36.34 -33.61
C TRP A 143 55.88 37.63 -33.64
N ASP A 144 55.20 38.78 -33.55
CA ASP A 144 55.81 40.01 -33.05
C ASP A 144 55.25 40.32 -31.65
N GLY A 145 56.15 40.39 -30.67
CA GLY A 145 55.83 40.40 -29.26
C GLY A 145 55.24 41.72 -28.80
N LYS A 146 53.91 41.82 -28.77
CA LYS A 146 53.15 42.76 -27.94
C LYS A 146 51.84 42.14 -27.48
N ILE A 147 51.85 41.46 -26.33
CA ILE A 147 50.61 41.23 -25.57
C ILE A 147 50.48 42.38 -24.56
N PRO A 148 49.43 43.21 -24.60
CA PRO A 148 49.26 44.32 -23.66
C PRO A 148 48.93 43.80 -22.25
N SER A 149 49.77 44.15 -21.26
CA SER A 149 49.58 43.83 -19.83
C SER A 149 48.21 44.24 -19.27
N ASP A 150 47.55 45.20 -19.91
CA ASP A 150 46.22 45.67 -19.51
C ASP A 150 45.12 44.65 -19.78
N SER A 151 45.26 43.79 -20.80
CA SER A 151 44.28 42.75 -21.11
C SER A 151 44.26 41.65 -20.04
N LEU A 152 45.42 41.27 -19.51
CA LEU A 152 45.53 40.21 -18.50
C LEU A 152 45.00 40.68 -17.13
N ASN A 153 45.28 41.93 -16.76
CA ASN A 153 44.74 42.53 -15.55
C ASN A 153 43.22 42.66 -15.60
N HIS A 154 42.67 43.04 -16.76
CA HIS A 154 41.21 43.10 -16.95
C HIS A 154 40.56 41.72 -16.80
N SER A 155 41.13 40.67 -17.40
CA SER A 155 40.62 39.30 -17.23
C SER A 155 40.71 38.82 -15.78
N LEU A 156 41.77 39.17 -15.04
CA LEU A 156 41.91 38.80 -13.63
C LEU A 156 40.86 39.49 -12.75
N VAL A 157 40.56 40.77 -13.02
CA VAL A 157 39.47 41.49 -12.35
C VAL A 157 38.13 40.83 -12.63
N GLU A 158 37.86 40.48 -13.89
CA GLU A 158 36.65 39.79 -14.33
C GLU A 158 36.48 38.43 -13.61
N TYR A 159 37.53 37.60 -13.56
CA TYR A 159 37.49 36.32 -12.81
C TYR A 159 37.30 36.51 -11.30
N LEU A 160 37.84 37.58 -10.70
CA LEU A 160 37.62 37.89 -9.28
C LEU A 160 36.18 38.34 -9.01
N GLU A 161 35.59 39.12 -9.91
CA GLU A 161 34.19 39.54 -9.84
C GLU A 161 33.25 38.34 -9.99
N GLU A 162 33.51 37.45 -10.96
CA GLU A 162 32.79 36.17 -11.11
C GLU A 162 32.89 35.31 -9.86
N LEU A 163 34.09 35.18 -9.29
CA LEU A 163 34.29 34.44 -8.03
C LEU A 163 33.52 35.07 -6.87
N HIS A 164 33.48 36.40 -6.77
CA HIS A 164 32.74 37.10 -5.73
C HIS A 164 31.22 36.92 -5.91
N ALA A 165 30.74 36.97 -7.15
CA ALA A 165 29.34 36.70 -7.50
C ALA A 165 28.95 35.26 -7.14
N ALA A 166 29.79 34.27 -7.50
CA ALA A 166 29.59 32.87 -7.16
C ALA A 166 29.59 32.65 -5.63
N LYS A 167 30.49 33.29 -4.89
CA LYS A 167 30.49 33.25 -3.41
C LYS A 167 29.22 33.85 -2.81
N LYS A 168 28.72 34.96 -3.36
CA LYS A 168 27.47 35.61 -2.93
C LYS A 168 26.27 34.69 -3.17
N GLU A 169 26.22 34.04 -4.32
CA GLU A 169 25.18 33.07 -4.67
C GLU A 169 25.23 31.85 -3.75
N LEU A 170 26.42 31.29 -3.50
CA LEU A 170 26.59 30.19 -2.54
C LEU A 170 26.11 30.58 -1.14
N ALA A 171 26.46 31.79 -0.66
CA ALA A 171 25.99 32.29 0.63
C ALA A 171 24.46 32.44 0.68
N ALA A 172 23.82 32.88 -0.41
CA ALA A 172 22.37 32.93 -0.53
C ALA A 172 21.74 31.52 -0.46
N ARG A 173 22.31 30.55 -1.18
CA ARG A 173 21.87 29.15 -1.14
C ARG A 173 22.04 28.51 0.24
N CYS A 174 23.17 28.73 0.91
CA CYS A 174 23.39 28.24 2.28
C CYS A 174 22.35 28.79 3.26
N ARG A 175 22.00 30.08 3.16
CA ARG A 175 20.92 30.67 3.97
C ARG A 175 19.57 30.03 3.67
N ALA A 176 19.26 29.76 2.40
CA ALA A 176 18.03 29.07 2.01
C ALA A 176 17.97 27.64 2.57
N ILE A 177 19.08 26.88 2.50
CA ILE A 177 19.18 25.53 3.08
C ILE A 177 18.94 25.56 4.59
N ILE A 178 19.54 26.50 5.32
CA ILE A 178 19.32 26.63 6.76
C ILE A 178 17.86 26.98 7.07
N ALA A 179 17.23 27.82 6.27
CA ALA A 179 15.80 28.14 6.43
C ALA A 179 14.92 26.89 6.25
N VAL A 180 15.18 26.08 5.21
CA VAL A 180 14.46 24.82 4.98
C VAL A 180 14.72 23.81 6.10
N LYS A 181 15.96 23.69 6.59
CA LYS A 181 16.28 22.80 7.72
C LYS A 181 15.50 23.17 8.99
N ARG A 182 15.40 24.46 9.31
CA ARG A 182 14.58 24.92 10.45
C ARG A 182 13.12 24.55 10.29
N GLN A 183 12.56 24.73 9.09
CA GLN A 183 11.19 24.32 8.79
C GLN A 183 10.98 22.80 8.92
N LEU A 184 12.01 22.01 8.63
CA LEU A 184 11.98 20.56 8.80
C LEU A 184 12.07 20.16 10.27
N ASP A 185 12.89 20.85 11.06
CA ASP A 185 13.02 20.65 12.52
C ASP A 185 11.71 20.99 13.27
N ASP A 186 10.88 21.88 12.71
CA ASP A 186 9.54 22.19 13.24
C ASP A 186 8.53 21.04 13.04
N VAL A 187 8.85 20.04 12.20
CA VAL A 187 8.00 18.87 11.95
C VAL A 187 8.45 17.70 12.83
N PRO A 188 7.55 17.08 13.61
CA PRO A 188 7.91 15.92 14.42
C PRO A 188 8.49 14.80 13.57
N SER A 189 9.65 14.32 13.98
CA SER A 189 10.31 13.15 13.41
C SER A 189 9.49 11.87 13.66
N GLN A 190 9.76 10.82 12.87
CA GLN A 190 9.10 9.52 13.03
C GLN A 190 9.24 8.95 14.45
N SER A 191 10.38 9.16 15.10
CA SER A 191 10.61 8.73 16.48
C SER A 191 9.76 9.51 17.48
N GLU A 192 9.58 10.82 17.29
CA GLU A 192 8.70 11.66 18.12
C GLU A 192 7.23 11.27 17.94
N LEU A 193 6.79 11.01 16.71
CA LEU A 193 5.44 10.51 16.44
C LEU A 193 5.14 9.20 17.17
N ILE A 194 6.08 8.25 17.16
CA ILE A 194 5.95 6.98 17.90
C ILE A 194 5.91 7.22 19.42
N GLN A 195 6.69 8.18 19.94
CA GLN A 195 6.64 8.55 21.36
C GLN A 195 5.27 9.15 21.72
N TYR A 196 4.73 10.04 20.89
CA TYR A 196 3.41 10.62 21.09
C TYR A 196 2.32 9.55 21.05
N GLU A 197 2.36 8.62 20.09
CA GLU A 197 1.41 7.51 20.02
C GLU A 197 1.39 6.67 21.30
N ARG A 198 2.58 6.33 21.83
CA ARG A 198 2.70 5.64 23.13
C ARG A 198 2.13 6.47 24.26
N ARG A 199 2.47 7.77 24.31
CA ARG A 199 2.00 8.67 25.36
C ARG A 199 0.48 8.86 25.33
N PHE A 200 -0.12 8.96 24.14
CA PHE A 200 -1.56 9.01 23.98
C PHE A 200 -2.23 7.71 24.42
N SER A 201 -1.62 6.56 24.11
CA SER A 201 -2.12 5.26 24.56
C SER A 201 -2.10 5.14 26.10
N GLU A 202 -1.02 5.56 26.75
CA GLU A 202 -0.92 5.63 28.21
C GLU A 202 -1.96 6.57 28.82
N LEU A 203 -2.08 7.78 28.28
CA LEU A 203 -3.06 8.77 28.72
C LEU A 203 -4.48 8.23 28.59
N TYR A 204 -4.78 7.56 27.49
CA TYR A 204 -6.08 6.95 27.25
C TYR A 204 -6.41 5.88 28.32
N VAL A 205 -5.45 5.02 28.67
CA VAL A 205 -5.58 4.05 29.77
C VAL A 205 -5.85 4.76 31.11
N HIS A 206 -5.15 5.85 31.40
CA HIS A 206 -5.38 6.64 32.61
C HIS A 206 -6.78 7.27 32.67
N ILE A 207 -7.23 7.86 31.56
CA ILE A 207 -8.57 8.44 31.43
C ILE A 207 -9.63 7.36 31.63
N GLN A 208 -9.49 6.20 30.98
CA GLN A 208 -10.42 5.08 31.16
C GLN A 208 -10.48 4.59 32.60
N LYS A 209 -9.32 4.46 33.27
CA LYS A 209 -9.25 4.05 34.68
C LYS A 209 -9.97 5.04 35.59
N LYS A 210 -9.74 6.35 35.40
CA LYS A 210 -10.42 7.41 36.17
C LYS A 210 -11.92 7.41 35.88
N HIS A 211 -12.33 7.29 34.62
CA HIS A 211 -13.74 7.19 34.24
C HIS A 211 -14.43 6.00 34.94
N ARG A 212 -13.79 4.82 34.96
CA ARG A 212 -14.33 3.65 35.65
C ARG A 212 -14.45 3.88 37.16
N GLN A 213 -13.44 4.51 37.77
CA GLN A 213 -13.47 4.85 39.19
C GLN A 213 -14.60 5.83 39.51
N THR A 214 -14.76 6.88 38.71
CA THR A 214 -15.83 7.87 38.88
C THR A 214 -17.20 7.21 38.78
N ARG A 215 -17.44 6.36 37.78
CA ARG A 215 -18.69 5.57 37.68
C ARG A 215 -18.93 4.70 38.92
N LYS A 216 -17.89 4.03 39.43
CA LYS A 216 -18.00 3.22 40.65
C LYS A 216 -18.40 4.09 41.85
N ASN A 217 -17.77 5.25 42.02
CA ASN A 217 -18.09 6.18 43.10
C ASN A 217 -19.54 6.66 43.03
N TYR A 218 -20.02 7.05 41.85
CA TYR A 218 -21.43 7.43 41.66
C TYR A 218 -22.39 6.27 41.93
N GLY A 219 -22.06 5.06 41.46
CA GLY A 219 -22.87 3.86 41.73
C GLY A 219 -22.97 3.57 43.24
N THR A 220 -21.85 3.62 43.96
CA THR A 220 -21.83 3.45 45.42
C THR A 220 -22.60 4.57 46.14
N TYR A 221 -22.41 5.82 45.73
CA TYR A 221 -23.15 6.95 46.30
C TYR A 221 -24.66 6.80 46.14
N ASN A 222 -25.13 6.47 44.93
CA ASN A 222 -26.55 6.28 44.65
C ASN A 222 -27.13 5.12 45.46
N ALA A 223 -26.41 4.00 45.57
CA ALA A 223 -26.84 2.86 46.38
C ALA A 223 -26.95 3.22 47.87
N LEU A 224 -25.96 3.94 48.42
CA LEU A 224 -26.02 4.41 49.81
C LEU A 224 -27.16 5.41 50.04
N LEU A 225 -27.44 6.27 49.06
CA LEU A 225 -28.56 7.20 49.13
C LEU A 225 -29.90 6.45 49.16
N GLU A 226 -30.08 5.45 48.30
CA GLU A 226 -31.28 4.60 48.27
C GLU A 226 -31.45 3.83 49.59
N ILE A 227 -30.38 3.24 50.13
CA ILE A 227 -30.38 2.58 51.44
C ILE A 227 -30.81 3.57 52.53
N LYS A 228 -30.24 4.78 52.56
CA LYS A 228 -30.61 5.82 53.53
C LYS A 228 -32.10 6.16 53.43
N GLU A 229 -32.63 6.34 52.22
CA GLU A 229 -34.05 6.62 52.02
C GLU A 229 -34.96 5.48 52.50
N LEU A 230 -34.57 4.22 52.25
CA LEU A 230 -35.29 3.05 52.75
C LEU A 230 -35.27 2.98 54.28
N MET A 231 -34.12 3.22 54.90
CA MET A 231 -33.99 3.26 56.36
C MET A 231 -34.85 4.37 57.00
N LEU A 232 -34.95 5.54 56.35
CA LEU A 232 -35.84 6.62 56.81
C LEU A 232 -37.32 6.23 56.71
N LYS A 233 -37.71 5.55 55.63
CA LYS A 233 -39.07 5.01 55.46
C LYS A 233 -39.39 3.96 56.52
N GLU A 234 -38.45 3.06 56.82
CA GLU A 234 -38.59 2.06 57.89
C GLU A 234 -38.74 2.72 59.26
N THR A 235 -37.89 3.69 59.58
CA THR A 235 -37.99 4.45 60.85
C THR A 235 -39.36 5.13 60.98
N SER A 236 -39.83 5.78 59.90
CA SER A 236 -41.16 6.42 59.88
C SER A 236 -42.28 5.40 60.07
N LEU A 237 -42.19 4.23 59.45
CA LEU A 237 -43.15 3.14 59.58
C LEU A 237 -43.19 2.60 61.01
N LEU A 238 -42.03 2.31 61.60
CA LEU A 238 -41.93 1.83 62.98
C LEU A 238 -42.49 2.84 63.99
N ASN A 239 -42.20 4.13 63.82
CA ASN A 239 -42.79 5.19 64.65
C ASN A 239 -44.31 5.25 64.52
N SER A 240 -44.82 5.10 63.29
CA SER A 240 -46.27 5.08 63.04
C SER A 240 -46.95 3.89 63.69
N ILE A 241 -46.36 2.69 63.59
CA ILE A 241 -46.87 1.47 64.23
C ILE A 241 -46.86 1.64 65.75
N SER A 242 -45.77 2.13 66.32
CA SER A 242 -45.63 2.35 67.77
C SER A 242 -46.69 3.31 68.30
N SER A 243 -46.93 4.43 67.60
CA SER A 243 -47.95 5.41 67.97
C SER A 243 -49.37 4.84 67.91
N GLN A 244 -49.69 4.04 66.88
CA GLN A 244 -51.02 3.48 66.69
C GLN A 244 -51.30 2.28 67.62
N PHE A 245 -50.26 1.60 68.09
CA PHE A 245 -50.38 0.36 68.84
C PHE A 245 -51.16 0.52 70.15
N GLN A 246 -50.83 1.56 70.93
CA GLN A 246 -51.43 1.77 72.26
C GLN A 246 -52.93 2.04 72.18
N GLU A 247 -53.40 2.80 71.18
CA GLU A 247 -54.83 3.07 70.99
C GLU A 247 -55.57 1.86 70.43
N ALA A 248 -54.96 1.17 69.45
CA ALA A 248 -55.59 0.04 68.76
C ALA A 248 -55.78 -1.20 69.64
N ILE A 249 -54.90 -1.44 70.63
CA ILE A 249 -54.97 -2.65 71.47
C ILE A 249 -56.13 -2.61 72.49
N THR A 250 -56.64 -1.42 72.83
CA THR A 250 -57.63 -1.20 73.89
C THR A 250 -59.01 -1.79 73.57
N ASN A 251 -59.34 -1.97 72.28
CA ASN A 251 -60.63 -2.50 71.85
C ASN A 251 -60.48 -3.53 70.71
N ALA A 252 -61.47 -4.42 70.57
CA ALA A 252 -61.41 -5.52 69.60
C ALA A 252 -61.40 -5.05 68.14
N ASP A 253 -62.12 -3.97 67.82
CA ASP A 253 -62.19 -3.40 66.47
C ASP A 253 -60.85 -2.77 66.04
N GLY A 254 -60.20 -2.04 66.94
CA GLY A 254 -58.86 -1.47 66.77
C GLY A 254 -57.80 -2.54 66.54
N ARG A 255 -57.86 -3.65 67.28
CA ARG A 255 -56.98 -4.80 67.06
C ARG A 255 -57.13 -5.37 65.65
N LYS A 256 -58.37 -5.52 65.17
CA LYS A 256 -58.63 -5.99 63.80
C LYS A 256 -58.09 -5.03 62.75
N LYS A 257 -58.35 -3.73 62.89
CA LYS A 257 -57.83 -2.69 61.97
C LYS A 257 -56.31 -2.65 61.92
N LEU A 258 -55.64 -2.84 63.07
CA LEU A 258 -54.18 -2.90 63.13
C LEU A 258 -53.64 -4.11 62.36
N ILE A 259 -54.28 -5.29 62.51
CA ILE A 259 -53.92 -6.50 61.76
C ILE A 259 -54.10 -6.28 60.26
N ASP A 260 -55.27 -5.77 59.82
CA ASP A 260 -55.55 -5.52 58.41
C ASP A 260 -54.54 -4.52 57.81
N SER A 261 -54.14 -3.50 58.57
CA SER A 261 -53.10 -2.53 58.18
C SER A 261 -51.72 -3.18 58.02
N MET A 262 -51.31 -4.00 59.00
CA MET A 262 -50.04 -4.73 58.95
C MET A 262 -49.98 -5.70 57.77
N GLU A 263 -51.08 -6.41 57.48
CA GLU A 263 -51.18 -7.31 56.34
C GLU A 263 -51.05 -6.54 55.01
N GLY A 264 -51.69 -5.38 54.90
CA GLY A 264 -51.55 -4.48 53.76
C GLY A 264 -50.11 -3.96 53.56
N ILE A 265 -49.43 -3.60 54.64
CA ILE A 265 -48.03 -3.15 54.61
C ILE A 265 -47.12 -4.28 54.11
N VAL A 266 -47.23 -5.49 54.69
CA VAL A 266 -46.44 -6.66 54.29
C VAL A 266 -46.65 -6.96 52.81
N LYS A 267 -47.90 -7.00 52.35
CA LYS A 267 -48.24 -7.24 50.94
C LYS A 267 -47.61 -6.19 50.01
N THR A 268 -47.63 -4.93 50.40
CA THR A 268 -47.04 -3.84 49.61
C THR A 268 -45.51 -3.95 49.53
N ILE A 269 -44.86 -4.31 50.64
CA ILE A 269 -43.40 -4.53 50.68
C ILE A 269 -43.03 -5.73 49.80
N GLN A 270 -43.78 -6.83 49.90
CA GLN A 270 -43.55 -8.05 49.13
C GLN A 270 -43.67 -7.80 47.62
N GLN A 271 -44.71 -7.08 47.18
CA GLN A 271 -44.88 -6.68 45.78
C GLN A 271 -43.72 -5.81 45.27
N LYS A 272 -43.23 -4.86 46.09
CA LYS A 272 -42.06 -4.05 45.74
C LYS A 272 -40.80 -4.89 45.60
N GLN A 273 -40.58 -5.83 46.53
CA GLN A 273 -39.44 -6.73 46.50
C GLN A 273 -39.43 -7.59 45.24
N GLU A 274 -40.56 -8.20 44.89
CA GLU A 274 -40.71 -8.99 43.66
C GLU A 274 -40.38 -8.15 42.41
N LYS A 275 -40.90 -6.92 42.33
CA LYS A 275 -40.61 -6.02 41.20
C LYS A 275 -39.13 -5.69 41.07
N VAL A 276 -38.45 -5.38 42.18
CA VAL A 276 -37.01 -5.11 42.18
C VAL A 276 -36.22 -6.37 41.80
N GLN A 277 -36.63 -7.53 42.27
CA GLN A 277 -35.97 -8.79 42.00
C GLN A 277 -36.10 -9.22 40.53
N LEU A 278 -37.27 -8.97 39.90
CA LEU A 278 -37.45 -9.17 38.46
C LEU A 278 -36.53 -8.26 37.64
N GLY A 279 -36.49 -6.96 37.95
CA GLY A 279 -35.60 -6.02 37.26
C GLY A 279 -34.12 -6.39 37.41
N PHE A 280 -33.71 -6.85 38.60
CA PHE A 280 -32.36 -7.36 38.82
C PHE A 280 -32.02 -8.55 37.91
N GLN A 281 -32.95 -9.51 37.77
CA GLN A 281 -32.74 -10.67 36.89
C GLN A 281 -32.63 -10.28 35.42
N GLU A 282 -33.42 -9.31 34.96
CA GLU A 282 -33.35 -8.78 33.59
C GLU A 282 -32.00 -8.12 33.31
N GLU A 283 -31.56 -7.21 34.18
CA GLU A 283 -30.25 -6.54 34.07
C GLU A 283 -29.08 -7.54 34.16
N GLN A 284 -29.19 -8.55 35.02
CA GLN A 284 -28.19 -9.59 35.15
C GLN A 284 -28.03 -10.38 33.83
N LYS A 285 -29.14 -10.74 33.17
CA LYS A 285 -29.11 -11.40 31.85
C LYS A 285 -28.43 -10.54 30.79
N VAL A 286 -28.74 -9.23 30.76
CA VAL A 286 -28.10 -8.29 29.84
C VAL A 286 -26.59 -8.20 30.11
N CYS A 287 -26.19 -8.10 31.38
CA CYS A 287 -24.79 -8.06 31.80
C CYS A 287 -24.03 -9.32 31.36
N ASP A 288 -24.61 -10.50 31.56
CA ASP A 288 -23.98 -11.77 31.20
C ASP A 288 -23.88 -11.95 29.68
N ALA A 289 -24.89 -11.52 28.92
CA ALA A 289 -24.84 -11.47 27.45
C ALA A 289 -23.71 -10.55 26.95
N LEU A 290 -23.56 -9.35 27.55
CA LEU A 290 -22.48 -8.42 27.20
C LEU A 290 -21.09 -8.98 27.55
N LYS A 291 -20.93 -9.64 28.72
CA LYS A 291 -19.68 -10.31 29.09
C LYS A 291 -19.30 -11.40 28.10
N GLN A 292 -20.27 -12.22 27.68
CA GLN A 292 -20.04 -13.28 26.70
C GLN A 292 -19.62 -12.70 25.34
N ARG A 293 -20.31 -11.67 24.85
CA ARG A 293 -19.94 -10.98 23.61
C ARG A 293 -18.54 -10.37 23.67
N ASN A 294 -18.19 -9.75 24.79
CA ASN A 294 -16.86 -9.18 25.00
C ASN A 294 -15.77 -10.27 25.04
N ALA A 295 -16.04 -11.41 25.69
CA ALA A 295 -15.13 -12.54 25.71
C ALA A 295 -14.90 -13.11 24.30
N ALA A 296 -15.96 -13.26 23.50
CA ALA A 296 -15.87 -13.71 22.12
C ALA A 296 -15.06 -12.74 21.24
N ALA A 297 -15.35 -11.43 21.33
CA ALA A 297 -14.59 -10.41 20.59
C ALA A 297 -13.11 -10.38 20.98
N SER A 298 -12.82 -10.53 22.28
CA SER A 298 -11.43 -10.61 22.78
C SER A 298 -10.70 -11.85 22.27
N ALA A 299 -11.40 -12.99 22.16
CA ALA A 299 -10.83 -14.21 21.60
C ALA A 299 -10.52 -14.05 20.10
N GLU A 300 -11.44 -13.45 19.32
CA GLU A 300 -11.20 -13.19 17.91
C GLU A 300 -10.06 -12.19 17.69
N GLN A 301 -9.96 -11.13 18.51
CA GLN A 301 -8.84 -10.20 18.47
C GLN A 301 -7.49 -10.92 18.68
N ARG A 302 -7.41 -11.83 19.66
CA ARG A 302 -6.19 -12.63 19.90
C ARG A 302 -5.87 -13.51 18.69
N ARG A 303 -6.88 -14.15 18.10
CA ARG A 303 -6.72 -14.96 16.90
C ARG A 303 -6.19 -14.14 15.72
N CYS A 304 -6.76 -12.98 15.45
CA CYS A 304 -6.28 -12.07 14.40
C CYS A 304 -4.82 -11.65 14.63
N TYR A 305 -4.46 -11.31 15.87
CA TYR A 305 -3.08 -10.98 16.21
C TYR A 305 -2.11 -12.14 15.94
N THR A 306 -2.48 -13.36 16.34
CA THR A 306 -1.67 -14.55 16.05
C THR A 306 -1.50 -14.78 14.55
N LEU A 307 -2.58 -14.63 13.76
CA LEU A 307 -2.54 -14.78 12.31
C LEU A 307 -1.64 -13.72 11.65
N LEU A 308 -1.75 -12.46 12.07
CA LEU A 308 -0.90 -11.38 11.56
C LEU A 308 0.58 -11.64 11.87
N LYS A 309 0.89 -12.13 13.07
CA LYS A 309 2.26 -12.48 13.44
C LYS A 309 2.80 -13.62 12.57
N ALA A 310 2.02 -14.68 12.37
CA ALA A 310 2.42 -15.79 11.50
C ALA A 310 2.63 -15.32 10.05
N PHE A 311 1.73 -14.46 9.53
CA PHE A 311 1.86 -13.86 8.21
C PHE A 311 3.15 -13.03 8.09
N GLN A 312 3.46 -12.21 9.09
CA GLN A 312 4.69 -11.41 9.12
C GLN A 312 5.95 -12.29 9.10
N GLU A 313 5.95 -13.41 9.83
CA GLU A 313 7.04 -14.38 9.82
C GLU A 313 7.23 -15.03 8.44
N GLU A 314 6.15 -15.39 7.74
CA GLU A 314 6.21 -15.92 6.37
C GLU A 314 6.68 -14.88 5.35
N CYS A 315 6.24 -13.62 5.46
CA CYS A 315 6.75 -12.53 4.63
C CYS A 315 8.27 -12.37 4.80
N ALA A 316 8.76 -12.37 6.03
CA ALA A 316 10.19 -12.28 6.31
C ALA A 316 10.99 -13.48 5.76
N LYS A 317 10.42 -14.69 5.76
CA LYS A 317 11.03 -15.86 5.10
C LYS A 317 11.08 -15.70 3.59
N ASN A 318 9.99 -15.24 2.97
CA ASN A 318 9.91 -15.02 1.53
C ASN A 318 10.95 -13.98 1.05
N GLU A 319 11.08 -12.86 1.77
CA GLU A 319 12.10 -11.85 1.49
C GLU A 319 13.51 -12.43 1.53
N LYS A 320 13.83 -13.25 2.55
CA LYS A 320 15.13 -13.94 2.62
C LYS A 320 15.38 -14.87 1.43
N LEU A 321 14.37 -15.63 1.00
CA LEU A 321 14.48 -16.52 -0.16
C LEU A 321 14.69 -15.75 -1.46
N ARG A 322 13.99 -14.62 -1.65
CA ARG A 322 14.18 -13.75 -2.83
C ARG A 322 15.58 -13.14 -2.90
N CYS A 323 16.16 -12.78 -1.75
CA CYS A 323 17.55 -12.32 -1.69
C CYS A 323 18.53 -13.44 -2.11
N GLN A 324 18.27 -14.69 -1.71
CA GLN A 324 19.12 -15.84 -2.06
C GLN A 324 19.00 -16.25 -3.54
N SER A 325 17.82 -16.13 -4.15
CA SER A 325 17.62 -16.46 -5.57
C SER A 325 18.13 -15.40 -6.55
N SER A 326 18.58 -14.24 -6.05
CA SER A 326 19.08 -13.12 -6.86
C SER A 326 20.63 -13.03 -6.87
N THR A 327 21.31 -14.09 -6.42
CA THR A 327 22.79 -14.23 -6.40
C THR A 327 23.19 -15.42 -7.26
#